data_AF-A0A843HPD4-F1
#
_entry.id   AF-A0A843HPD4-F1
#
_cell.length_a   1.000
_cell.length_b   1.000
_cell.length_c   1.000
_cell.angle_alpha   90.00
_cell.angle_beta   90.00
_cell.angle_gamma   90.00
#
_symmetry.space_group_name_H-M   'P 1'
#
loop_
_entity.id
_entity.type
_entity.pdbx_description
1 polymer ?
#
loop_
_entity_poly.entity_id
_entity_poly.type
_entity_poly.pdbx_seq_one_letter_code
_entity_poly.pdbx_strand_id
1 'polypeptide(L)'
;MKVNVYSIQGEVKEEIELPAIFSEEYRPDLIKRAVLSAQSARIQPWGNDPMAGKRTSAESWGSGRGAAMVPRIKSGARAAFVPQAKGGRKAHPVRAEKNHHEKVNNKERRFAIRSAVAATTNEELVAGRGHKIENLEQVPIIVEDDLETVKTASETREIFKALGVYDDIIKAKNSKHIREG
;
A
#
# COMPACT_ATOMS: atom_id res chain seq x y z
N MET A 1 16.52 -24.29 12.54
CA MET A 1 15.49 -24.06 13.59
C MET A 1 14.40 -25.09 13.34
N LYS A 2 13.99 -25.84 14.37
CA LYS A 2 12.94 -26.86 14.24
C LYS A 2 11.60 -26.29 14.68
N VAL A 3 10.54 -26.64 13.96
CA VAL A 3 9.19 -26.08 14.13
C VAL A 3 8.18 -27.21 13.99
N ASN A 4 7.13 -27.17 14.80
CA ASN A 4 6.07 -28.17 14.80
C ASN A 4 5.13 -27.95 13.62
N VAL A 5 4.64 -29.05 13.07
CA VAL A 5 3.58 -29.09 12.07
C VAL A 5 2.28 -29.47 12.78
N TYR A 6 1.26 -28.64 12.60
CA TYR A 6 -0.05 -28.82 13.18
C TYR A 6 -1.00 -29.54 12.22
N SER A 7 -1.86 -30.39 12.77
CA SER A 7 -3.01 -30.96 12.06
C SER A 7 -4.15 -29.96 11.94
N ILE A 8 -5.17 -30.29 11.15
CA ILE A 8 -6.42 -29.53 11.04
C ILE A 8 -7.10 -29.32 12.41
N GLN A 9 -6.90 -30.24 13.35
CA GLN A 9 -7.44 -30.17 14.72
C GLN A 9 -6.56 -29.38 15.70
N GLY A 10 -5.41 -28.86 15.26
CA GLY A 10 -4.48 -28.12 16.11
C GLY A 10 -3.56 -29.00 16.96
N GLU A 11 -3.41 -30.27 16.62
CA GLU A 11 -2.49 -31.19 17.31
C GLU A 11 -1.12 -31.21 16.60
N VAL A 12 -0.04 -31.39 17.35
CA VAL A 12 1.31 -31.52 16.78
C VAL A 12 1.49 -32.89 16.15
N LYS A 13 1.72 -32.92 14.84
CA LYS A 13 1.87 -34.16 14.06
C LYS A 13 3.34 -34.52 13.87
N GLU A 14 4.13 -33.56 13.37
CA GLU A 14 5.52 -33.76 12.99
C GLU A 14 6.37 -32.53 13.32
N GLU A 15 7.70 -32.69 13.30
CA GLU A 15 8.66 -31.60 13.49
C GLU A 15 9.49 -31.44 12.21
N ILE A 16 9.54 -30.23 11.65
CA ILE A 16 10.25 -29.91 10.42
C ILE A 16 11.37 -28.89 10.67
N GLU A 17 12.48 -29.04 9.96
CA GLU A 17 13.56 -28.06 9.92
C GLU A 17 13.23 -26.91 8.96
N LEU A 18 13.22 -25.68 9.48
CA LEU A 18 13.01 -24.49 8.66
C LEU A 18 14.15 -24.31 7.63
N PRO A 19 13.80 -23.96 6.37
CA PRO A 19 14.79 -23.61 5.37
C PRO A 19 15.65 -22.39 5.75
N ALA A 20 16.82 -22.28 5.12
CA ALA A 20 17.79 -21.21 5.37
C ALA A 20 17.24 -19.78 5.17
N ILE A 21 16.14 -19.61 4.41
CA ILE A 21 15.49 -18.31 4.19
C ILE A 21 15.00 -17.65 5.48
N PHE A 22 14.66 -18.46 6.50
CA PHE A 22 14.16 -17.99 7.79
C PHE A 22 15.29 -17.52 8.72
N SER A 23 16.55 -17.73 8.35
CA SER A 23 17.73 -17.27 9.09
C SER A 23 18.39 -16.04 8.45
N GLU A 24 17.75 -15.44 7.45
CA GLU A 24 18.27 -14.23 6.81
C GLU A 24 18.21 -13.02 7.76
N GLU A 25 19.11 -12.06 7.58
CA GLU A 25 19.17 -10.84 8.38
C GLU A 25 17.91 -9.97 8.21
N TYR A 26 17.39 -9.45 9.32
CA TYR A 26 16.27 -8.51 9.32
C TYR A 26 16.72 -7.12 8.88
N ARG A 27 16.23 -6.66 7.71
CA ARG A 27 16.58 -5.39 7.09
C ARG A 27 15.34 -4.57 6.73
N PRO A 28 14.81 -3.77 7.68
CA PRO A 28 13.58 -3.01 7.48
C PRO A 28 13.71 -1.92 6.41
N ASP A 29 14.94 -1.41 6.18
CA ASP A 29 15.27 -0.42 5.15
C ASP A 29 14.93 -0.92 3.74
N LEU A 30 15.37 -2.14 3.39
CA LEU A 30 15.11 -2.73 2.08
C LEU A 30 13.67 -3.16 1.91
N ILE A 31 13.06 -3.69 2.98
CA ILE A 31 11.64 -4.07 2.97
C ILE A 31 10.80 -2.83 2.67
N LYS A 32 11.04 -1.72 3.37
CA LYS A 32 10.34 -0.45 3.15
C LYS A 32 10.51 0.03 1.71
N ARG A 33 11.73 0.04 1.18
CA ARG A 33 12.00 0.49 -0.20
C ARG A 33 11.30 -0.38 -1.24
N ALA A 34 11.32 -1.71 -1.07
CA ALA A 34 10.63 -2.63 -1.96
C ALA A 34 9.11 -2.43 -1.93
N VAL A 35 8.53 -2.20 -0.74
CA VAL A 35 7.10 -1.93 -0.57
C VAL A 35 6.70 -0.60 -1.23
N LEU A 36 7.48 0.47 -1.03
CA LEU A 36 7.22 1.76 -1.67
C LEU A 36 7.26 1.67 -3.20
N SER A 37 8.28 0.97 -3.74
CA SER A 37 8.36 0.67 -5.17
C SER A 37 7.10 -0.07 -5.66
N ALA A 38 6.68 -1.13 -4.98
CA ALA A 38 5.49 -1.91 -5.34
C ALA A 38 4.16 -1.13 -5.20
N GLN A 39 4.07 -0.19 -4.26
CA GLN A 39 2.93 0.73 -4.14
C GLN A 39 2.92 1.73 -5.28
N SER A 40 4.07 2.33 -5.60
CA SER A 40 4.22 3.32 -6.67
C SER A 40 3.88 2.74 -8.05
N ALA A 41 4.20 1.46 -8.28
CA ALA A 41 3.89 0.74 -9.52
C ALA A 41 2.38 0.55 -9.77
N ARG A 42 1.55 0.61 -8.72
CA ARG A 42 0.08 0.45 -8.82
C ARG A 42 -0.65 1.78 -9.04
N ILE A 43 0.05 2.91 -9.00
CA ILE A 43 -0.57 4.22 -9.20
C ILE A 43 -1.04 4.36 -10.65
N GLN A 44 -2.31 4.67 -10.84
CA GLN A 44 -2.85 5.01 -12.15
C GLN A 44 -2.40 6.42 -12.56
N PRO A 45 -1.87 6.62 -13.77
CA PRO A 45 -1.54 7.96 -14.27
C PRO A 45 -2.77 8.87 -14.28
N TRP A 46 -2.62 10.09 -13.78
CA TRP A 46 -3.69 11.08 -13.71
C TRP A 46 -3.16 12.47 -14.04
N GLY A 47 -4.03 13.33 -14.56
CA GLY A 47 -3.64 14.66 -15.00
C GLY A 47 -4.82 15.56 -15.28
N ASN A 48 -4.57 16.87 -15.33
CA ASN A 48 -5.54 17.85 -15.80
C ASN A 48 -5.60 17.87 -17.34
N ASP A 49 -6.75 18.25 -17.92
CA ASP A 49 -6.85 18.55 -19.35
C ASP A 49 -5.76 19.59 -19.73
N PRO A 50 -4.89 19.31 -20.72
CA PRO A 50 -3.84 20.23 -21.17
C PRO A 50 -4.30 21.64 -21.53
N MET A 51 -5.57 21.80 -21.92
CA MET A 51 -6.17 23.06 -22.34
C MET A 51 -7.09 23.68 -21.27
N ALA A 52 -7.20 23.08 -20.09
CA ALA A 52 -7.96 23.63 -18.97
C ALA A 52 -7.50 25.06 -18.60
N GLY A 53 -8.45 26.00 -18.55
CA GLY A 53 -8.20 27.42 -18.24
C GLY A 53 -7.46 28.20 -19.34
N LYS A 54 -7.18 27.59 -20.50
CA LYS A 54 -6.54 28.22 -21.66
C LYS A 54 -7.49 28.50 -22.82
N ARG A 55 -8.70 27.93 -22.82
CA ARG A 55 -9.74 28.16 -23.85
C ARG A 55 -10.38 29.55 -23.68
N THR A 56 -9.63 30.60 -23.98
CA THR A 56 -10.08 32.00 -23.85
C THR A 56 -9.44 32.87 -24.91
N SER A 57 -10.16 33.90 -25.36
CA SER A 57 -9.69 34.93 -26.30
C SER A 57 -9.06 36.14 -25.58
N ALA A 58 -8.70 35.98 -24.31
CA ALA A 58 -8.24 37.08 -23.47
C ALA A 58 -6.88 37.63 -23.90
N GLU A 59 -6.79 38.97 -23.97
CA GLU A 59 -5.58 39.71 -24.32
C GLU A 59 -5.32 40.81 -23.29
N SER A 60 -4.05 41.20 -23.12
CA SER A 60 -3.71 42.29 -22.21
C SER A 60 -4.07 43.63 -22.83
N TRP A 61 -4.64 44.54 -22.03
CA TRP A 61 -4.96 45.89 -22.49
C TRP A 61 -3.74 46.83 -22.59
N GLY A 62 -2.57 46.40 -22.08
CA GLY A 62 -1.37 47.22 -22.03
C GLY A 62 -1.40 48.31 -20.95
N SER A 63 -0.42 49.20 -20.99
CA SER A 63 -0.28 50.34 -20.07
C SER A 63 -1.23 51.49 -20.41
N GLY A 64 -1.32 52.49 -19.53
CA GLY A 64 -2.03 53.75 -19.80
C GLY A 64 -3.55 53.71 -19.60
N ARG A 65 -4.10 52.66 -18.97
CA ARG A 65 -5.56 52.50 -18.74
C ARG A 65 -5.98 52.46 -17.27
N GLY A 66 -5.10 52.80 -16.33
CA GLY A 66 -5.39 52.76 -14.89
C GLY A 66 -5.74 51.35 -14.36
N ALA A 67 -5.39 50.30 -15.09
CA ALA A 67 -5.71 48.91 -14.76
C ALA A 67 -4.46 48.02 -14.84
N ALA A 68 -4.44 46.94 -14.07
CA ALA A 68 -3.37 45.94 -14.13
C ALA A 68 -3.28 45.29 -15.52
N MET A 69 -2.05 45.04 -15.99
CA MET A 69 -1.71 44.46 -17.30
C MET A 69 -1.96 42.95 -17.38
N VAL A 70 -3.11 42.49 -16.89
CA VAL A 70 -3.54 41.09 -16.90
C VAL A 70 -4.43 40.86 -18.14
N PRO A 71 -4.34 39.70 -18.82
CA PRO A 71 -5.22 39.36 -19.93
C PRO A 71 -6.70 39.40 -19.53
N ARG A 72 -7.51 40.11 -20.32
CA ARG A 72 -8.97 40.24 -20.12
C ARG A 72 -9.72 39.80 -21.38
N ILE A 73 -10.91 39.23 -21.19
CA ILE A 73 -11.76 38.77 -22.31
C ILE A 73 -12.17 39.97 -23.18
N LYS A 74 -12.15 39.83 -24.50
CA LYS A 74 -12.42 40.95 -25.42
C LYS A 74 -13.80 41.60 -25.23
N SER A 75 -14.81 40.83 -24.87
CA SER A 75 -16.18 41.30 -24.65
C SER A 75 -16.45 41.89 -23.26
N GLY A 76 -15.44 42.00 -22.39
CA GLY A 76 -15.65 42.56 -21.05
C GLY A 76 -14.37 42.86 -20.27
N ALA A 77 -14.52 43.12 -18.97
CA ALA A 77 -13.38 43.47 -18.10
C ALA A 77 -12.83 42.28 -17.31
N ARG A 78 -13.34 41.06 -17.47
CA ARG A 78 -12.94 39.92 -16.63
C ARG A 78 -11.56 39.39 -17.01
N ALA A 79 -10.68 39.26 -16.01
CA ALA A 79 -9.37 38.62 -16.18
C ALA A 79 -9.52 37.11 -16.43
N ALA A 80 -8.73 36.57 -17.35
CA ALA A 80 -8.71 35.15 -17.71
C ALA A 80 -7.28 34.71 -18.07
N PHE A 81 -7.12 33.43 -18.44
CA PHE A 81 -5.86 32.77 -18.81
C PHE A 81 -4.84 32.61 -17.68
N VAL A 82 -4.56 33.64 -16.90
CA VAL A 82 -3.49 33.64 -15.89
C VAL A 82 -3.85 32.85 -14.62
N PRO A 83 -2.86 32.31 -13.88
CA PRO A 83 -3.10 31.48 -12.70
C PRO A 83 -3.81 32.18 -11.54
N GLN A 84 -3.57 33.48 -11.36
CA GLN A 84 -4.24 34.26 -10.31
C GLN A 84 -5.69 34.61 -10.65
N ALA A 85 -6.15 34.39 -11.88
CA ALA A 85 -7.51 34.71 -12.30
C ALA A 85 -8.49 33.57 -12.01
N LYS A 86 -9.71 33.90 -11.57
CA LYS A 86 -10.79 32.92 -11.34
C LYS A 86 -11.18 32.22 -12.64
N GLY A 87 -10.85 30.93 -12.75
CA GLY A 87 -11.07 30.10 -13.94
C GLY A 87 -9.92 30.14 -14.96
N GLY A 88 -8.78 30.76 -14.62
CA GLY A 88 -7.56 30.72 -15.42
C GLY A 88 -6.82 29.38 -15.32
N ARG A 89 -5.74 29.23 -16.10
CA ARG A 89 -4.94 28.00 -16.12
C ARG A 89 -4.14 27.87 -14.82
N LYS A 90 -3.94 26.65 -14.32
CA LYS A 90 -2.91 26.42 -13.28
C LYS A 90 -1.50 26.63 -13.86
N ALA A 91 -0.58 27.19 -13.07
CA ALA A 91 0.80 27.43 -13.49
C ALA A 91 1.55 26.10 -13.77
N HIS A 92 1.48 25.17 -12.81
CA HIS A 92 2.06 23.83 -12.87
C HIS A 92 0.96 22.79 -12.63
N PRO A 93 0.13 22.47 -13.64
CA PRO A 93 -0.89 21.44 -13.51
C PRO A 93 -0.26 20.05 -13.42
N VAL A 94 -1.00 19.10 -12.84
CA VAL A 94 -0.58 17.71 -12.85
C VAL A 94 -0.73 17.12 -14.25
N ARG A 95 0.17 16.21 -14.58
CA ARG A 95 0.38 15.69 -15.92
C ARG A 95 0.41 14.18 -15.86
N ALA A 96 -0.38 13.54 -16.72
CA ALA A 96 -0.44 12.09 -16.81
C ALA A 96 0.89 11.50 -17.30
N GLU A 97 1.71 12.32 -17.98
CA GLU A 97 3.05 11.95 -18.43
C GLU A 97 4.07 11.80 -17.27
N LYS A 98 3.72 12.21 -16.04
CA LYS A 98 4.61 12.06 -14.89
C LYS A 98 4.79 10.57 -14.59
N ASN A 99 6.04 10.12 -14.58
CA ASN A 99 6.35 8.76 -14.12
C ASN A 99 6.28 8.69 -12.59
N HIS A 100 5.31 7.93 -12.08
CA HIS A 100 5.12 7.68 -10.66
C HIS A 100 5.88 6.46 -10.15
N HIS A 101 6.33 5.57 -11.04
CA HIS A 101 6.93 4.30 -10.66
C HIS A 101 8.40 4.48 -10.23
N GLU A 102 8.65 4.19 -8.95
CA GLU A 102 9.99 4.11 -8.39
C GLU A 102 10.57 2.71 -8.62
N LYS A 103 11.65 2.62 -9.41
CA LYS A 103 12.29 1.34 -9.73
C LYS A 103 13.20 0.85 -8.59
N VAL A 104 13.23 -0.46 -8.40
CA VAL A 104 14.14 -1.15 -7.47
C VAL A 104 14.92 -2.25 -8.21
N ASN A 105 16.16 -2.51 -7.76
CA ASN A 105 16.98 -3.56 -8.33
C ASN A 105 16.40 -4.95 -8.05
N ASN A 106 16.52 -5.88 -9.00
CA ASN A 106 15.99 -7.24 -8.83
C ASN A 106 16.64 -7.99 -7.65
N LYS A 107 17.95 -7.82 -7.43
CA LYS A 107 18.67 -8.45 -6.31
C LYS A 107 18.20 -7.91 -4.96
N GLU A 108 18.03 -6.59 -4.87
CA GLU A 108 17.53 -5.89 -3.69
C GLU A 108 16.09 -6.32 -3.36
N ARG A 109 15.21 -6.38 -4.37
CA ARG A 109 13.84 -6.87 -4.20
C ARG A 109 13.80 -8.31 -3.70
N ARG A 110 14.62 -9.20 -4.25
CA ARG A 110 14.70 -10.61 -3.82
C ARG A 110 15.18 -10.71 -2.37
N PHE A 111 16.20 -9.94 -2.00
CA PHE A 111 16.69 -9.90 -0.62
C PHE A 111 15.62 -9.39 0.35
N ALA A 112 14.91 -8.31 0.00
CA ALA A 112 13.82 -7.77 0.82
C ALA A 112 12.72 -8.80 1.10
N ILE A 113 12.37 -9.64 0.11
CA ILE A 113 11.39 -10.72 0.30
C ILE A 113 11.92 -11.76 1.29
N ARG A 114 13.17 -12.21 1.16
CA ARG A 114 13.77 -13.18 2.09
C ARG A 114 13.82 -12.64 3.52
N SER A 115 14.28 -11.39 3.67
CA SER A 115 14.33 -10.71 4.96
C SER A 115 12.94 -10.53 5.59
N ALA A 116 11.91 -10.25 4.79
CA ALA A 116 10.53 -10.16 5.27
C ALA A 116 9.97 -11.53 5.71
N VAL A 117 10.33 -12.62 5.02
CA VAL A 117 9.96 -13.99 5.42
C VAL A 117 10.69 -14.40 6.70
N ALA A 118 11.97 -14.05 6.86
CA ALA A 118 12.67 -14.26 8.14
C ALA A 118 12.01 -13.48 9.29
N ALA A 119 11.52 -12.26 9.03
CA ALA A 119 10.84 -11.47 10.06
C ALA A 119 9.57 -12.12 10.61
N THR A 120 8.92 -13.03 9.86
CA THR A 120 7.70 -13.69 10.33
C THR A 120 7.95 -14.72 11.42
N THR A 121 9.18 -15.20 11.63
CA THR A 121 9.49 -16.15 12.72
C THR A 121 9.72 -15.47 14.06
N ASN A 122 9.81 -14.13 14.09
CA ASN A 122 10.08 -13.39 15.32
C ASN A 122 8.78 -12.93 15.98
N GLU A 123 8.47 -13.52 17.13
CA GLU A 123 7.28 -13.22 17.93
C GLU A 123 7.20 -11.75 18.35
N GLU A 124 8.32 -11.13 18.72
CA GLU A 124 8.37 -9.72 19.14
C GLU A 124 7.96 -8.77 18.00
N LEU A 125 8.39 -9.05 16.77
CA LEU A 125 8.03 -8.25 15.59
C LEU A 125 6.55 -8.43 15.23
N VAL A 126 6.02 -9.64 15.39
CA VAL A 126 4.61 -9.96 15.10
C VAL A 126 3.68 -9.30 16.15
N ALA A 127 4.01 -9.42 17.43
CA ALA A 127 3.31 -8.72 18.51
C ALA A 127 3.45 -7.19 18.36
N GLY A 128 4.64 -6.69 18.03
CA GLY A 128 4.91 -5.26 17.84
C GLY A 128 4.13 -4.64 16.68
N ARG A 129 3.80 -5.43 15.64
CA ARG A 129 2.86 -5.01 14.56
C ARG A 129 1.41 -4.91 15.05
N GLY A 130 1.10 -5.58 16.17
CA GLY A 130 -0.17 -5.56 16.85
C GLY A 130 -1.00 -6.83 16.69
N HIS A 131 -0.47 -7.92 16.12
CA HIS A 131 -1.23 -9.17 16.02
C HIS A 131 -1.53 -9.77 17.40
N LYS A 132 -2.69 -10.42 17.55
CA LYS A 132 -3.01 -11.18 18.76
C LYS A 132 -2.41 -12.57 18.67
N ILE A 133 -1.29 -12.79 19.37
CA ILE A 133 -0.55 -14.05 19.38
C ILE A 133 -0.55 -14.76 20.75
N GLU A 134 -1.35 -14.30 21.71
CA GLU A 134 -1.39 -14.87 23.08
C GLU A 134 -1.86 -16.33 23.13
N ASN A 135 -2.72 -16.73 22.20
CA ASN A 135 -3.28 -18.09 22.11
C ASN A 135 -2.50 -18.98 21.14
N LEU A 136 -1.36 -18.51 20.62
CA LEU A 136 -0.51 -19.25 19.70
C LEU A 136 0.67 -19.85 20.45
N GLU A 137 0.88 -21.15 20.25
CA GLU A 137 2.01 -21.87 20.83
C GLU A 137 3.34 -21.60 20.11
N GLN A 138 3.27 -21.27 18.81
CA GLN A 138 4.45 -21.11 17.96
C GLN A 138 4.22 -20.16 16.79
N VAL A 139 5.28 -19.44 16.41
CA VAL A 139 5.39 -18.67 15.17
C VAL A 139 6.69 -19.06 14.45
N PRO A 140 6.69 -19.39 13.15
CA PRO A 140 5.56 -19.43 12.20
C PRO A 140 4.69 -20.68 12.40
N ILE A 141 3.42 -20.58 12.04
CA ILE A 141 2.48 -21.70 12.07
C ILE A 141 2.64 -22.50 10.79
N ILE A 142 2.91 -23.79 10.91
CA ILE A 142 2.97 -24.73 9.79
C ILE A 142 1.83 -25.72 9.96
N VAL A 143 1.03 -25.92 8.91
CA VAL A 143 -0.14 -26.81 8.92
C VAL A 143 0.03 -27.85 7.82
N GLU A 144 -0.56 -29.03 8.01
CA GLU A 144 -0.58 -30.09 7.01
C GLU A 144 -1.30 -29.70 5.71
N ASP A 145 -0.91 -30.33 4.59
CA ASP A 145 -1.42 -30.07 3.25
C ASP A 145 -2.93 -30.36 3.11
N ASP A 146 -3.51 -31.16 4.02
CA ASP A 146 -4.94 -31.47 4.01
C ASP A 146 -5.83 -30.21 4.15
N LEU A 147 -5.27 -29.10 4.67
CA LEU A 147 -5.95 -27.80 4.71
C LEU A 147 -6.36 -27.30 3.30
N GLU A 148 -5.65 -27.69 2.25
CA GLU A 148 -5.99 -27.33 0.86
C GLU A 148 -7.30 -27.99 0.37
N THR A 149 -7.74 -29.08 1.03
CA THR A 149 -8.93 -29.83 0.63
C THR A 149 -10.24 -29.26 1.19
N VAL A 150 -10.15 -28.34 2.15
CA VAL A 150 -11.30 -27.74 2.84
C VAL A 150 -12.13 -26.90 1.88
N LYS A 151 -13.45 -27.17 1.82
CA LYS A 151 -14.34 -26.53 0.83
C LYS A 151 -15.22 -25.44 1.41
N THR A 152 -15.55 -25.52 2.70
CA THR A 152 -16.55 -24.62 3.30
C THR A 152 -15.93 -23.59 4.25
N ALA A 153 -16.52 -22.39 4.27
CA ALA A 153 -16.11 -21.32 5.17
C ALA A 153 -16.46 -21.61 6.64
N SER A 154 -17.40 -22.53 6.90
CA SER A 154 -17.71 -23.02 8.24
C SER A 154 -16.59 -23.90 8.78
N GLU A 155 -16.10 -24.85 7.99
CA GLU A 155 -14.98 -25.72 8.36
C GLU A 155 -13.72 -24.90 8.64
N THR A 156 -13.34 -23.99 7.75
CA THR A 156 -12.17 -23.11 7.98
C THR A 156 -12.26 -22.29 9.28
N ARG A 157 -13.46 -21.89 9.69
CA ARG A 157 -13.66 -21.18 10.95
C ARG A 157 -13.36 -22.07 12.16
N GLU A 158 -13.75 -23.34 12.11
CA GLU A 158 -13.48 -24.30 13.19
C GLU A 158 -11.98 -24.60 13.26
N ILE A 159 -11.33 -24.76 12.11
CA ILE A 159 -9.88 -24.97 12.01
C ILE A 159 -9.10 -23.78 12.60
N PHE A 160 -9.46 -22.55 12.23
CA PHE A 160 -8.79 -21.36 12.77
C PHE A 160 -9.01 -21.14 14.27
N LYS A 161 -10.09 -21.68 14.84
CA LYS A 161 -10.28 -21.70 16.30
C LYS A 161 -9.37 -22.74 16.95
N ALA A 162 -9.27 -23.93 16.35
CA ALA A 162 -8.38 -24.99 16.83
C ALA A 162 -6.91 -24.55 16.81
N LEU A 163 -6.49 -23.82 15.77
CA LEU A 163 -5.15 -23.25 15.62
C LEU A 163 -4.88 -21.97 16.46
N GLY A 164 -5.86 -21.47 17.21
CA GLY A 164 -5.68 -20.27 18.05
C GLY A 164 -5.59 -18.92 17.33
N VAL A 165 -5.72 -18.88 15.99
CA VAL A 165 -5.61 -17.64 15.19
C VAL A 165 -6.92 -16.83 15.10
N TYR A 166 -8.03 -17.41 15.57
CA TYR A 166 -9.37 -16.83 15.39
C TYR A 166 -9.55 -15.45 16.05
N ASP A 167 -8.83 -15.16 17.12
CA ASP A 167 -8.92 -13.85 17.81
C ASP A 167 -8.36 -12.69 16.98
N ASP A 168 -7.32 -12.94 16.18
CA ASP A 168 -6.77 -11.93 15.26
C ASP A 168 -7.77 -11.64 14.12
N ILE A 169 -8.54 -12.65 13.70
CA ILE A 169 -9.63 -12.49 12.72
C ILE A 169 -10.77 -11.64 13.31
N ILE A 170 -11.18 -11.91 14.55
CA ILE A 170 -12.20 -11.09 15.25
C ILE A 170 -11.72 -9.64 15.37
N LYS A 171 -10.45 -9.44 15.74
CA LYS A 171 -9.84 -8.10 15.82
C LYS A 171 -9.93 -7.40 14.46
N ALA A 172 -9.54 -8.06 13.38
CA ALA A 172 -9.61 -7.51 12.02
C ALA A 172 -11.05 -7.11 11.66
N LYS A 173 -12.04 -7.96 11.98
CA LYS A 173 -13.45 -7.66 11.76
C LYS A 173 -13.91 -6.40 12.51
N ASN A 174 -13.53 -6.27 13.78
CA ASN A 174 -13.91 -5.14 14.63
C ASN A 174 -13.16 -3.84 14.27
N SER A 175 -12.00 -3.95 13.62
CA SER A 175 -11.19 -2.80 13.20
C SER A 175 -11.77 -2.04 11.99
N LYS A 176 -12.80 -2.58 11.34
CA LYS A 176 -13.42 -1.96 10.17
C LYS A 176 -14.16 -0.68 10.57
N HIS A 177 -13.65 0.45 10.11
CA HIS A 177 -14.25 1.76 10.30
C HIS A 177 -14.41 2.47 8.95
N ILE A 178 -15.31 3.46 8.91
CA ILE A 178 -15.43 4.36 7.76
C ILE A 178 -14.20 5.27 7.80
N ARG A 179 -13.45 5.31 6.70
CA ARG A 179 -12.26 6.18 6.60
C ARG A 179 -12.70 7.64 6.64
N GLU A 180 -12.01 8.43 7.43
CA GLU A 180 -12.14 9.89 7.40
C GLU A 180 -11.43 10.41 6.15
N GLY A 181 -12.20 10.92 5.17
CA GLY A 181 -11.68 11.49 3.91
C GLY A 181 -11.77 10.60 2.66
#